data_AF-A0A9D9SE36-F1
#
_entry.id   AF-A0A9D9SE36-F1
#
_cell.length_a   1.000
_cell.length_b   1.000
_cell.length_c   1.000
_cell.angle_alpha   90.00
_cell.angle_beta   90.00
_cell.angle_gamma   90.00
#
_symmetry.space_group_name_H-M   'P 1'
#
loop_
_entity.id
_entity.type
_entity.pdbx_description
1 polymer ?
#
loop_
_entity_poly.entity_id
_entity_poly.type
_entity_poly.pdbx_seq_one_letter_code
_entity_poly.pdbx_strand_id
1 'polypeptide(L)'
;MHCPSCGQQQVSNETKFCSKCGMPLGLVSDVLAHGGYLPQLAELHKKRKVFTRRNGMGFSLIWCLFFLLIMAPLWGILNIEELAGASAVIGIFGGLIMLISSLMYLPKQTPAIDASQMGHAQGNFQMPGQIMPGQQYGSLPPQQSIPVSMYDTPRAGNWRDTNDLDPVSVTENTTKLLTKEDH
;
A
#
# COMPACT_ATOMS: atom_id res chain seq x y z
N MET A 1 -19.46 22.92 -15.94
CA MET A 1 -18.44 23.82 -15.33
C MET A 1 -17.55 24.37 -16.44
N HIS A 2 -16.86 25.49 -16.27
CA HIS A 2 -15.94 26.03 -17.29
C HIS A 2 -14.50 25.64 -16.95
N CYS A 3 -13.69 25.29 -17.97
CA CYS A 3 -12.27 25.03 -17.76
C CYS A 3 -11.52 26.35 -17.51
N PRO A 4 -10.74 26.47 -16.42
CA PRO A 4 -10.03 27.72 -16.09
C PRO A 4 -8.90 28.06 -17.06
N SER A 5 -8.31 27.08 -17.75
CA SER A 5 -7.24 27.33 -18.73
C SER A 5 -7.73 27.75 -20.11
N CYS A 6 -8.82 27.16 -20.60
CA CYS A 6 -9.27 27.37 -21.98
C CYS A 6 -10.65 28.02 -22.12
N GLY A 7 -11.36 28.27 -21.01
CA GLY A 7 -12.68 28.90 -20.97
C GLY A 7 -13.81 28.07 -21.59
N GLN A 8 -13.56 26.82 -21.97
CA GLN A 8 -14.56 25.99 -22.64
C GLN A 8 -15.54 25.39 -21.63
N GLN A 9 -16.82 25.39 -21.99
CA GLN A 9 -17.88 24.78 -21.18
C GLN A 9 -17.78 23.25 -21.27
N GLN A 10 -17.68 22.58 -20.12
CA GLN A 10 -17.74 21.12 -20.08
C GLN A 10 -19.09 20.65 -20.58
N VAL A 11 -19.07 19.77 -21.58
CA VAL A 11 -20.25 19.18 -22.21
C VAL A 11 -20.87 18.09 -21.32
N SER A 12 -20.08 17.47 -20.43
CA SER A 12 -20.55 16.52 -19.42
C SER A 12 -19.71 16.55 -18.14
N ASN A 13 -20.36 16.37 -16.99
CA ASN A 13 -19.72 16.31 -15.66
C ASN A 13 -18.92 15.01 -15.41
N GLU A 14 -19.04 14.00 -16.27
CA GLU A 14 -18.30 12.73 -16.11
C GLU A 14 -16.87 12.79 -16.66
N THR A 15 -16.55 13.79 -17.48
CA THR A 15 -15.21 13.92 -18.07
C THR A 15 -14.23 14.47 -17.05
N LYS A 16 -13.29 13.63 -16.60
CA LYS A 16 -12.21 14.03 -15.68
C LYS A 16 -11.16 14.95 -16.32
N PHE A 17 -11.22 15.16 -17.65
CA PHE A 17 -10.25 15.95 -18.43
C PHE A 17 -10.95 16.92 -19.38
N CYS A 18 -10.33 18.09 -19.60
CA CYS A 18 -10.74 19.00 -20.65
C CYS A 18 -10.33 18.46 -22.04
N SER A 19 -11.27 18.39 -22.98
CA SER A 19 -11.03 17.90 -24.35
C SER A 19 -10.08 18.77 -25.17
N LYS A 20 -9.97 20.07 -24.87
CA LYS A 20 -9.14 21.01 -25.65
C LYS A 20 -7.72 21.17 -25.11
N CYS A 21 -7.56 21.28 -23.80
CA CYS A 21 -6.26 21.56 -23.18
C CYS A 21 -5.71 20.41 -22.32
N GLY A 22 -6.43 19.28 -22.21
CA GLY A 22 -5.99 18.09 -21.47
C GLY A 22 -5.90 18.25 -19.95
N MET A 23 -6.32 19.40 -19.40
CA MET A 23 -6.22 19.66 -17.97
C MET A 23 -7.14 18.71 -17.17
N PRO A 24 -6.65 18.09 -16.08
CA PRO A 24 -7.46 17.26 -15.21
C PRO A 24 -8.42 18.12 -14.38
N LEU A 25 -9.71 18.10 -14.73
CA LEU A 25 -10.73 18.90 -14.08
C LEU A 25 -11.20 18.29 -12.75
N GLY A 26 -11.00 16.98 -12.54
CA GLY A 26 -11.34 16.32 -11.28
C GLY A 26 -10.54 16.85 -10.07
N LEU A 27 -9.24 17.08 -10.27
CA LEU A 27 -8.39 17.62 -9.19
C LEU A 27 -8.73 19.08 -8.92
N VAL A 28 -9.02 19.86 -9.97
CA VAL A 28 -9.44 21.25 -9.85
C VAL A 28 -10.80 21.36 -9.16
N SER A 29 -11.76 20.47 -9.46
CA SER A 29 -13.05 20.46 -8.77
C SER A 29 -12.90 20.10 -7.30
N ASP A 30 -12.00 19.18 -6.96
CA ASP A 30 -11.71 18.86 -5.55
C ASP A 30 -11.07 20.06 -4.84
N VAL A 31 -10.12 20.76 -5.47
CA VAL A 31 -9.52 21.99 -4.91
C VAL A 31 -10.59 23.05 -4.70
N LEU A 32 -11.46 23.26 -5.69
CA LEU A 32 -12.52 24.26 -5.63
C LEU A 32 -13.55 23.92 -4.53
N ALA A 33 -13.93 22.65 -4.42
CA ALA A 33 -14.86 22.15 -3.40
C ALA A 33 -14.31 22.34 -1.98
N HIS A 34 -13.00 22.18 -1.79
CA HIS A 34 -12.32 22.36 -0.50
C HIS A 34 -11.75 23.78 -0.31
N GLY A 35 -12.19 24.76 -1.11
CA GLY A 35 -11.83 26.17 -0.92
C GLY A 35 -10.34 26.49 -1.12
N GLY A 36 -9.66 25.76 -2.00
CA GLY A 36 -8.23 25.93 -2.28
C GLY A 36 -7.31 25.01 -1.46
N TYR A 37 -7.85 24.11 -0.64
CA TYR A 37 -7.07 23.19 0.18
C TYR A 37 -7.13 21.75 -0.32
N LEU A 38 -5.97 21.13 -0.55
CA LEU A 38 -5.86 19.71 -0.88
C LEU A 38 -5.39 18.93 0.36
N PRO A 39 -6.27 18.20 1.06
CA PRO A 39 -5.89 17.47 2.27
C PRO A 39 -4.79 16.44 1.99
N GLN A 40 -4.77 15.85 0.79
CA GLN A 40 -3.77 14.87 0.40
C GLN A 40 -2.36 15.46 0.24
N LEU A 41 -2.23 16.69 -0.28
CA LEU A 41 -0.93 17.36 -0.37
C LEU A 41 -0.47 17.88 0.99
N ALA A 42 -1.40 18.29 1.85
CA ALA A 42 -1.07 18.71 3.20
C ALA A 42 -0.52 17.57 4.06
N GLU A 43 -1.00 16.34 3.84
CA GLU A 43 -0.44 15.14 4.46
C GLU A 43 0.94 14.80 3.89
N LEU A 44 1.17 14.98 2.59
CA LEU A 44 2.49 14.78 1.98
C LEU A 44 3.53 15.79 2.48
N HIS A 45 3.12 17.04 2.68
CA HIS A 45 3.99 18.09 3.20
C HIS A 45 4.12 18.07 4.73
N LYS A 46 3.39 17.18 5.41
CA LYS A 46 3.53 16.99 6.86
C LYS A 46 4.90 16.36 7.11
N LYS A 47 5.88 17.21 7.48
CA LYS A 47 7.23 16.77 7.89
C LYS A 47 7.11 15.52 8.76
N ARG A 48 7.75 14.43 8.32
CA ARG A 48 7.85 13.20 9.12
C ARG A 48 8.38 13.60 10.49
N LYS A 49 7.55 13.44 11.53
CA LYS A 49 8.00 13.63 12.90
C LYS A 49 9.04 12.56 13.16
N VAL A 50 10.31 12.97 13.24
CA VAL A 50 11.48 12.10 13.47
C VAL A 50 11.35 11.29 14.78
N PHE A 51 10.53 11.79 15.71
CA PHE A 51 10.18 11.11 16.96
C PHE A 51 8.88 10.32 16.81
N THR A 52 9.03 9.06 16.44
CA THR A 52 7.96 8.06 16.41
C THR A 52 8.19 7.06 17.55
N ARG A 53 7.12 6.49 18.13
CA ARG A 53 7.25 5.51 19.22
C ARG A 53 8.18 4.34 18.87
N ARG A 54 8.25 3.98 17.58
CA ARG A 54 9.15 2.94 17.07
C ARG A 54 10.61 3.38 17.08
N ASN A 55 10.88 4.64 16.74
CA ASN A 55 12.23 5.22 16.77
C ASN A 55 12.74 5.38 18.20
N GLY A 56 11.89 5.80 19.14
CA GLY A 56 12.30 5.92 20.55
C GLY A 56 12.58 4.55 21.21
N MET A 57 11.81 3.51 20.85
CA MET A 57 12.11 2.14 21.28
C MET A 57 13.44 1.64 20.70
N GLY A 58 13.70 1.87 19.40
CA GLY A 58 14.98 1.55 18.77
C GLY A 58 16.16 2.29 19.40
N PHE A 59 15.99 3.58 19.70
CA PHE A 59 17.00 4.41 20.34
C PHE A 59 17.35 3.93 21.75
N SER A 60 16.35 3.58 22.57
CA SER A 60 16.56 3.01 23.90
C SER A 60 17.34 1.68 23.86
N LEU A 61 16.99 0.81 22.90
CA LEU A 61 17.65 -0.49 22.76
C LEU A 61 19.10 -0.33 22.31
N ILE A 62 19.35 0.57 21.36
CA ILE A 62 20.70 0.95 20.91
C ILE A 62 21.50 1.56 22.06
N TRP A 63 20.90 2.43 22.87
CA TRP A 63 21.55 3.03 24.05
C TRP A 63 21.97 1.97 25.06
N CYS A 64 21.07 1.04 25.40
CA CYS A 64 21.35 -0.04 26.33
C CYS A 64 22.48 -0.95 25.81
N LEU A 65 22.40 -1.35 24.53
CA LEU A 65 23.45 -2.16 23.89
C LEU A 65 24.80 -1.43 23.84
N PHE A 66 24.82 -0.14 23.55
CA PHE A 66 26.04 0.65 23.51
C PHE A 66 26.75 0.67 24.88
N PHE A 67 26.01 0.92 25.96
CA PHE A 67 26.61 0.96 27.29
C PHE A 67 27.04 -0.43 27.78
N LEU A 68 26.27 -1.48 27.50
CA LEU A 68 26.59 -2.84 27.93
C LEU A 68 27.69 -3.50 27.10
N LEU A 69 27.67 -3.36 25.77
CA LEU A 69 28.59 -4.08 24.88
C LEU A 69 29.83 -3.28 24.50
N ILE A 70 29.81 -1.95 24.61
CA ILE A 70 30.96 -1.11 24.25
C ILE A 70 31.57 -0.48 25.50
N MET A 71 30.80 0.29 26.27
CA MET A 71 31.36 1.03 27.39
C MET A 71 31.81 0.12 28.54
N ALA A 72 30.97 -0.80 29.01
CA ALA A 72 31.32 -1.69 30.12
C ALA A 72 32.61 -2.51 29.89
N PRO A 73 32.81 -3.19 28.74
CA PRO A 73 34.07 -3.91 28.50
C PRO A 73 35.26 -2.97 28.27
N LEU A 74 35.06 -1.78 27.71
CA LEU A 74 36.13 -0.79 27.53
C LEU A 74 36.68 -0.33 28.90
N TRP A 75 35.80 -0.05 29.86
CA TRP A 75 36.20 0.26 31.24
C TRP A 75 36.82 -0.94 31.96
N GLY A 76 36.33 -2.15 31.68
CA GLY A 76 36.92 -3.39 32.19
C GLY A 76 38.37 -3.60 31.76
N ILE A 77 38.68 -3.33 30.48
CA ILE A 77 40.06 -3.43 29.96
C ILE A 77 41.01 -2.42 30.63
N LEU A 78 40.49 -1.25 31.01
CA LEU A 78 41.25 -0.23 31.74
C LEU A 78 41.45 -0.58 33.23
N ASN A 79 40.96 -1.74 33.70
CA ASN A 79 40.97 -2.18 35.11
C ASN A 79 40.28 -1.18 36.06
N ILE A 80 39.24 -0.48 35.58
CA ILE A 80 38.43 0.44 36.39
C ILE A 80 37.07 -0.21 36.64
N GLU A 81 37.04 -1.18 37.56
CA GLU A 81 35.86 -2.01 37.83
C GLU A 81 34.65 -1.21 38.31
N GLU A 82 34.86 -0.14 39.09
CA GLU A 82 33.79 0.74 39.56
C GLU A 82 33.05 1.43 38.41
N LEU A 83 33.79 1.92 37.39
CA LEU A 83 33.19 2.55 36.21
C LEU A 83 32.54 1.52 35.28
N ALA A 84 33.09 0.32 35.19
CA ALA A 84 32.48 -0.77 34.43
C ALA A 84 31.10 -1.11 35.01
N GLY A 85 31.00 -1.30 36.33
CA GLY A 85 29.73 -1.52 37.02
C GLY A 85 28.76 -0.33 36.88
N ALA A 86 29.24 0.89 37.11
CA ALA A 86 28.41 2.09 36.97
C ALA A 86 27.87 2.26 35.54
N SER A 87 28.69 2.01 34.52
CA SER A 87 28.27 2.11 33.11
C SER A 87 27.20 1.08 32.74
N ALA A 88 27.25 -0.13 33.29
CA ALA A 88 26.23 -1.15 33.08
C ALA A 88 24.90 -0.76 33.72
N VAL A 89 24.94 -0.23 34.96
CA VAL A 89 23.75 0.29 35.66
C VAL A 89 23.14 1.45 34.86
N ILE A 90 23.95 2.41 34.42
CA ILE A 90 23.49 3.54 33.61
C ILE A 90 22.91 3.08 32.26
N GLY A 91 23.50 2.07 31.63
CA GLY A 91 22.98 1.48 30.40
C GLY A 91 21.59 0.90 30.56
N ILE A 92 21.39 0.07 31.61
CA ILE A 92 20.11 -0.59 31.88
C ILE A 92 19.06 0.41 32.33
N PHE A 93 19.33 1.17 33.40
CA PHE A 93 18.35 2.10 33.96
C PHE A 93 18.10 3.29 33.03
N GLY A 94 19.13 3.82 32.39
CA GLY A 94 19.00 4.89 31.40
C GLY A 94 18.24 4.43 30.16
N GLY A 95 18.52 3.22 29.66
CA GLY A 95 17.76 2.60 28.58
C GLY A 95 16.28 2.42 28.95
N LEU A 96 15.99 1.94 30.16
CA LEU A 96 14.63 1.69 30.65
C LEU A 96 13.85 3.00 30.82
N ILE A 97 14.46 4.05 31.37
CA ILE A 97 13.85 5.39 31.47
C ILE A 97 13.59 5.98 30.07
N MET A 98 14.53 5.85 29.13
CA MET A 98 14.34 6.25 27.73
C MET A 98 13.21 5.46 27.05
N LEU A 99 13.05 4.18 27.38
CA LEU A 99 11.95 3.35 26.87
C LEU A 99 10.61 3.82 27.40
N ILE A 100 10.49 4.01 28.72
CA ILE A 100 9.26 4.48 29.37
C ILE A 100 8.87 5.86 28.86
N SER A 101 9.83 6.78 28.77
CA SER A 101 9.59 8.12 28.22
C SER A 101 9.15 8.05 26.75
N SER A 102 9.75 7.15 25.95
CA SER A 102 9.28 6.90 24.58
C SER A 102 7.86 6.33 24.52
N LEU A 103 7.42 5.57 25.52
CA LEU A 103 6.07 5.00 25.56
C LEU A 103 5.04 6.02 26.02
N MET A 104 5.40 6.88 26.96
CA MET A 104 4.49 7.84 27.60
C MET A 104 4.30 9.11 26.75
N TYR A 105 5.38 9.64 26.16
CA TYR A 105 5.34 10.94 25.49
C TYR A 105 5.11 10.87 23.98
N LEU A 106 5.42 9.75 23.32
CA LEU A 106 5.31 9.68 21.86
C LEU A 106 3.94 9.14 21.45
N PRO A 107 3.23 9.84 20.55
CA PRO A 107 1.96 9.35 20.04
C PRO A 107 2.18 8.02 19.31
N LYS A 108 1.29 7.06 19.57
CA LYS A 108 1.21 5.83 18.79
C LYS A 108 1.01 6.23 17.33
N GLN A 109 1.94 5.85 16.45
CA GLN A 109 1.70 6.00 15.03
C GLN A 109 0.50 5.13 14.68
N THR A 110 -0.61 5.76 14.33
CA THR A 110 -1.54 5.11 13.41
C THR A 110 -0.73 4.81 12.14
N PRO A 111 -0.86 3.61 11.55
CA PRO A 111 -0.26 3.37 10.25
C PRO A 111 -0.83 4.44 9.32
N ALA A 112 -0.02 5.45 8.99
CA ALA A 112 -0.30 6.30 7.86
C ALA A 112 -0.28 5.32 6.69
N ILE A 113 -1.46 4.99 6.17
CA ILE A 113 -1.58 4.34 4.88
C ILE A 113 -0.73 5.19 3.96
N ASP A 114 0.36 4.61 3.48
CA ASP A 114 1.34 5.29 2.67
C ASP A 114 0.57 5.93 1.50
N ALA A 115 0.47 7.26 1.46
CA ALA A 115 -0.19 7.94 0.35
C ALA A 115 0.59 7.73 -0.97
N SER A 116 1.81 7.18 -0.88
CA SER A 116 2.55 6.63 -2.01
C SER A 116 1.92 5.36 -2.60
N GLN A 117 1.09 4.61 -1.85
CA GLN A 117 0.24 3.54 -2.37
C GLN A 117 -1.13 4.04 -2.87
N MET A 118 -1.60 5.21 -2.42
CA MET A 118 -2.86 5.81 -2.93
C MET A 118 -2.74 6.43 -4.32
N GLY A 119 -1.53 6.49 -4.91
CA GLY A 119 -1.35 6.84 -6.33
C GLY A 119 -1.84 5.79 -7.33
N HIS A 120 -2.09 4.55 -6.87
CA HIS A 120 -2.63 3.46 -7.71
C HIS A 120 -4.03 2.98 -7.28
N ALA A 121 -4.67 3.63 -6.32
CA ALA A 121 -5.98 3.26 -5.80
C ALA A 121 -7.06 4.33 -6.09
N GLN A 122 -7.16 4.82 -7.33
CA GLN A 122 -8.40 5.44 -7.80
C GLN A 122 -9.25 4.37 -8.49
N GLY A 123 -9.99 3.59 -7.70
CA GLY A 123 -10.96 2.65 -8.22
C GLY A 123 -11.49 1.66 -7.18
N ASN A 124 -12.09 2.13 -6.09
CA ASN A 124 -13.22 1.47 -5.43
C ASN A 124 -13.62 2.22 -4.16
N PHE A 125 -14.70 3.00 -4.24
CA PHE A 125 -15.50 3.30 -3.05
C PHE A 125 -16.33 2.05 -2.74
N GLN A 126 -16.00 1.34 -1.65
CA GLN A 126 -16.81 0.25 -1.12
C GLN A 126 -17.51 0.71 0.17
N MET A 127 -18.83 0.53 0.18
CA MET A 127 -19.75 0.77 1.30
C MET A 127 -19.46 -0.14 2.51
N PRO A 128 -19.86 0.24 3.73
CA PRO A 128 -19.50 -0.48 4.94
C PRO A 128 -20.44 -1.69 5.16
N GLY A 129 -19.87 -2.89 5.09
CA GLY A 129 -20.52 -4.16 5.40
C GLY A 129 -19.53 -5.14 6.02
N GLN A 130 -19.45 -5.09 7.35
CA GLN A 130 -18.99 -6.08 8.34
C GLN A 130 -18.59 -7.52 7.91
N ILE A 131 -17.45 -7.98 8.48
CA ILE A 131 -17.08 -9.34 9.00
C ILE A 131 -15.89 -10.08 8.33
N MET A 132 -14.87 -10.30 9.17
CA MET A 132 -13.76 -11.29 9.16
C MET A 132 -12.46 -11.09 8.34
N PRO A 133 -11.29 -11.48 8.91
CA PRO A 133 -9.99 -11.44 8.25
C PRO A 133 -9.67 -12.80 7.61
N GLY A 134 -9.41 -12.83 6.31
CA GLY A 134 -9.06 -14.08 5.63
C GLY A 134 -8.65 -13.89 4.18
N GLN A 135 -7.36 -14.15 3.95
CA GLN A 135 -6.74 -14.51 2.67
C GLN A 135 -6.47 -13.41 1.65
N GLN A 136 -5.17 -13.21 1.42
CA GLN A 136 -4.62 -12.56 0.23
C GLN A 136 -5.05 -13.38 -1.00
N TYR A 137 -6.15 -12.99 -1.63
CA TYR A 137 -6.44 -13.43 -2.98
C TYR A 137 -5.37 -12.84 -3.89
N GLY A 138 -4.62 -13.74 -4.54
CA GLY A 138 -3.62 -13.38 -5.53
C GLY A 138 -4.20 -12.45 -6.58
N SER A 139 -3.41 -11.44 -6.94
CA SER A 139 -3.68 -10.57 -8.07
C SER A 139 -4.05 -11.39 -9.30
N LEU A 140 -5.06 -10.91 -10.05
CA LEU A 140 -5.42 -11.43 -11.37
C LEU A 140 -4.15 -11.73 -12.18
N PRO A 141 -4.12 -12.84 -12.96
CA PRO A 141 -2.99 -13.15 -13.84
C PRO A 141 -2.72 -11.95 -14.75
N PRO A 142 -1.44 -11.67 -15.08
CA PRO A 142 -1.07 -10.54 -15.92
C PRO A 142 -1.88 -10.56 -17.22
N GLN A 143 -2.38 -9.40 -17.65
CA GLN A 143 -3.08 -9.25 -18.92
C GLN A 143 -2.24 -9.87 -20.05
N GLN A 144 -2.72 -10.98 -20.60
CA GLN A 144 -2.20 -11.55 -21.84
C GLN A 144 -2.82 -10.75 -22.99
N SER A 145 -2.12 -9.73 -23.46
CA SER A 145 -2.49 -9.04 -24.70
C SER A 145 -1.96 -9.83 -25.88
N ILE A 146 -2.84 -10.49 -26.64
CA ILE A 146 -2.50 -11.08 -27.93
C ILE A 146 -2.35 -9.91 -28.92
N PRO A 147 -1.17 -9.72 -29.54
CA PRO A 147 -0.97 -8.65 -30.50
C PRO A 147 -1.93 -8.84 -31.70
N VAL A 148 -2.49 -7.74 -32.21
CA VAL A 148 -3.48 -7.75 -33.30
C VAL A 148 -2.97 -8.49 -34.55
N SER A 149 -1.66 -8.52 -34.76
CA SER A 149 -1.01 -9.26 -35.85
C SER A 149 -1.11 -10.78 -35.75
N MET A 150 -1.39 -11.33 -34.56
CA MET A 150 -1.62 -12.76 -34.34
C MET A 150 -3.11 -13.12 -34.25
N TYR A 151 -4.01 -12.13 -34.34
CA TYR A 151 -5.44 -12.37 -34.32
C TYR A 151 -5.92 -12.75 -35.73
N ASP A 152 -6.09 -14.05 -35.96
CA ASP A 152 -6.74 -14.55 -37.18
C ASP A 152 -8.25 -14.64 -36.95
N THR A 153 -9.05 -14.09 -37.86
CA THR A 153 -10.50 -14.16 -37.75
C THR A 153 -10.97 -15.60 -37.97
N PRO A 154 -11.80 -16.17 -37.06
CA PRO A 154 -12.22 -17.55 -37.20
C PRO A 154 -12.96 -17.76 -38.53
N ARG A 155 -12.52 -18.74 -39.33
CA ARG A 155 -13.21 -19.13 -40.56
C ARG A 155 -14.63 -19.59 -40.23
N ALA A 156 -15.60 -18.99 -40.92
CA ALA A 156 -17.01 -19.33 -40.75
C ALA A 156 -17.23 -20.84 -40.97
N GLY A 157 -17.61 -21.55 -39.90
CA GLY A 157 -17.86 -22.99 -39.92
C GLY A 157 -17.18 -23.77 -38.78
N ASN A 158 -16.06 -23.28 -38.24
CA ASN A 158 -15.28 -24.04 -37.25
C ASN A 158 -15.62 -23.73 -35.78
N TRP A 159 -16.57 -22.82 -35.51
CA TRP A 159 -16.98 -22.40 -34.17
C TRP A 159 -17.90 -23.40 -33.45
N ARG A 160 -18.30 -24.48 -34.13
CA ARG A 160 -19.12 -25.56 -33.55
C ARG A 160 -18.29 -26.74 -33.04
N ASP A 161 -17.01 -26.81 -33.39
CA ASP A 161 -16.13 -27.90 -32.93
C ASP A 161 -15.29 -27.38 -31.77
N THR A 162 -15.83 -27.49 -30.56
CA THR A 162 -15.18 -27.04 -29.31
C THR A 162 -14.28 -28.11 -28.70
N ASN A 163 -14.07 -29.26 -29.36
CA ASN A 163 -13.29 -30.39 -28.83
C ASN A 163 -11.81 -30.07 -28.57
N ASP A 164 -11.25 -29.06 -29.24
CA ASP A 164 -9.81 -28.74 -29.18
C ASP A 164 -9.48 -27.55 -28.26
N LEU A 165 -10.45 -27.03 -27.49
CA LEU A 165 -10.25 -25.88 -26.59
C LEU A 165 -9.85 -26.34 -25.18
N ASP A 166 -8.62 -26.03 -24.78
CA ASP A 166 -8.15 -26.16 -23.39
C ASP A 166 -8.24 -24.79 -22.66
N PRO A 167 -8.81 -24.72 -21.44
CA PRO A 167 -9.45 -25.82 -20.70
C PRO A 167 -10.87 -26.11 -21.18
N VAL A 168 -11.18 -27.41 -21.30
CA VAL A 168 -12.51 -27.91 -21.68
C VAL A 168 -13.57 -27.37 -20.72
N SER A 169 -14.66 -26.83 -21.26
CA SER A 169 -15.73 -26.24 -20.45
C SER A 169 -16.34 -27.29 -19.52
N VAL A 170 -16.53 -26.93 -18.24
CA VAL A 170 -17.02 -27.84 -17.17
C VAL A 170 -18.39 -28.45 -17.50
N THR A 171 -19.15 -27.81 -18.40
CA THR A 171 -20.45 -28.30 -18.89
C THR A 171 -20.35 -29.49 -19.85
N GLU A 172 -19.24 -29.69 -20.57
CA GLU A 172 -19.10 -30.81 -21.52
C GLU A 172 -18.77 -32.15 -20.84
N ASN A 173 -18.05 -32.12 -19.72
CA ASN A 173 -17.61 -33.34 -19.03
C ASN A 173 -18.78 -34.10 -18.39
N THR A 174 -19.82 -33.39 -17.92
CA THR A 174 -21.01 -34.04 -17.35
C THR A 174 -21.93 -34.65 -18.42
N THR A 175 -21.94 -34.12 -19.65
CA THR A 175 -22.79 -34.65 -20.73
C THR A 175 -22.20 -35.92 -21.35
N LYS A 176 -20.86 -36.02 -21.41
CA LYS A 176 -20.17 -37.22 -21.92
C LYS A 176 -20.39 -38.46 -21.05
N LEU A 177 -20.56 -38.28 -19.74
CA LEU A 177 -20.86 -39.36 -18.79
C LEU A 177 -22.27 -39.93 -19.01
N LEU A 178 -23.26 -39.08 -19.26
CA LEU A 178 -24.64 -39.50 -19.54
C LEU A 178 -24.74 -40.34 -20.83
N THR A 179 -24.05 -39.97 -21.90
CA THR A 179 -24.08 -40.73 -23.16
C THR A 179 -23.36 -42.08 -23.10
N LYS A 180 -22.56 -42.34 -22.07
CA LYS A 180 -21.78 -43.57 -21.93
C LYS A 180 -22.55 -44.69 -21.22
N GLU A 181 -23.66 -44.36 -20.58
CA GLU A 181 -24.50 -45.29 -19.80
C GLU A 181 -25.60 -45.94 -20.64
N ASP A 182 -25.82 -45.48 -21.88
CA ASP A 182 -26.89 -45.95 -22.78
C ASP A 182 -26.41 -46.98 -23.84
N HIS A 183 -25.27 -47.65 -23.63
CA HIS A 183 -24.78 -48.73 -24.52
C HIS A 183 -24.37 -50.01 -23.78
#